data_AF-A0A914G7G2-F1
#
_entry.id   AF-A0A914G7G2-F1
#
_cell.length_a   1.000
_cell.length_b   1.000
_cell.length_c   1.000
_cell.angle_alpha   90.00
_cell.angle_beta   90.00
_cell.angle_gamma   90.00
#
_symmetry.space_group_name_H-M   'P 1'
#
loop_
_entity.id
_entity.type
_entity.pdbx_description
1 polymer ?
#
loop_
_entity_poly.entity_id
_entity_poly.type
_entity_poly.pdbx_seq_one_letter_code
_entity_poly.pdbx_strand_id
1 'polypeptide(L)'
;MSYLQMSDVKATSDIVNDNNAEPEFVLVKDLISGELMELPTVESDNTLGLTTLTHAFPGSHGLKYKTDTGVTRALLLDSTGQKFYPPAGGWSGKTFTVIFNNAPSANFVPVVSESVIPKLRSN
;
A
#
# COMPACT_ATOMS: atom_id res chain seq x y z
N MET A 1 42.95 -33.32 -47.75
CA MET A 1 41.60 -32.73 -47.88
C MET A 1 40.79 -33.18 -46.67
N SER A 2 40.14 -32.39 -45.82
CA SER A 2 40.00 -30.94 -45.59
C SER A 2 39.23 -30.84 -44.26
N TYR A 3 39.56 -29.87 -43.41
CA TYR A 3 38.93 -29.59 -42.12
C TYR A 3 37.51 -29.02 -42.25
N LEU A 4 36.61 -29.35 -41.32
CA LEU A 4 35.44 -28.55 -40.90
C LEU A 4 35.22 -28.81 -39.39
N GLN A 5 35.77 -27.98 -38.50
CA GLN A 5 35.29 -26.69 -37.97
C GLN A 5 34.23 -26.86 -36.86
N MET A 6 34.72 -26.69 -35.62
CA MET A 6 33.93 -26.46 -34.41
C MET A 6 33.00 -25.27 -34.64
N SER A 7 31.70 -25.43 -34.37
CA SER A 7 30.74 -24.33 -34.34
C SER A 7 30.39 -24.01 -32.89
N ASP A 8 31.05 -22.96 -32.40
CA ASP A 8 30.61 -21.94 -31.44
C ASP A 8 29.47 -22.32 -30.47
N VAL A 9 29.84 -22.82 -29.29
CA VAL A 9 29.01 -22.65 -28.09
C VAL A 9 29.09 -21.19 -27.68
N LYS A 10 28.13 -20.37 -28.12
CA LYS A 10 27.99 -18.98 -27.68
C LYS A 10 27.52 -18.95 -26.23
N ALA A 11 28.47 -19.03 -25.30
CA ALA A 11 28.27 -18.56 -23.94
C ALA A 11 28.29 -17.03 -23.96
N THR A 12 27.11 -16.42 -23.98
CA THR A 12 26.90 -15.06 -23.46
C THR A 12 25.53 -15.04 -22.80
N SER A 13 25.47 -15.50 -21.55
CA SER A 13 24.50 -14.95 -20.60
C SER A 13 24.95 -13.52 -20.36
N ASP A 14 24.51 -12.63 -21.24
CA ASP A 14 24.68 -11.20 -21.04
C ASP A 14 23.95 -10.87 -19.73
N ILE A 15 24.73 -10.64 -18.68
CA ILE A 15 24.29 -9.92 -17.49
C ILE A 15 23.96 -8.53 -18.01
N VAL A 16 22.71 -8.35 -18.45
CA VAL A 16 22.18 -7.04 -18.76
C VAL A 16 22.12 -6.33 -17.41
N ASN A 17 23.14 -5.55 -17.11
CA ASN A 17 23.10 -4.58 -16.03
C ASN A 17 22.14 -3.48 -16.48
N ASP A 18 20.85 -3.75 -16.35
CA ASP A 18 19.78 -2.83 -16.65
C ASP A 18 19.73 -1.74 -15.57
N ASN A 19 20.67 -0.80 -15.67
CA ASN A 19 20.67 0.43 -14.88
C ASN A 19 19.61 1.43 -15.36
N ASN A 20 18.54 0.96 -16.01
CA ASN A 20 17.38 1.76 -16.37
C ASN A 20 16.09 1.03 -15.97
N ALA A 21 16.10 0.37 -14.80
CA ALA A 21 14.88 -0.08 -14.16
C ALA A 21 14.05 1.16 -13.79
N GLU A 22 13.07 1.50 -14.64
CA GLU A 22 12.08 2.53 -14.33
C GLU A 22 11.50 2.26 -12.93
N PRO A 23 11.26 3.31 -12.12
CA PRO A 23 10.69 3.13 -10.80
C PRO A 23 9.37 2.33 -10.90
N GLU A 24 9.28 1.23 -10.15
CA GLU A 24 8.03 0.50 -10.04
C GLU A 24 6.96 1.44 -9.47
N PHE A 25 5.71 1.29 -9.90
CA PHE A 25 4.60 2.11 -9.42
C PHE A 25 3.60 1.26 -8.66
N VAL A 26 2.82 1.92 -7.81
CA VAL A 26 1.73 1.32 -7.05
C VAL A 26 0.41 1.73 -7.67
N LEU A 27 -0.40 0.77 -8.14
CA LEU A 27 -1.75 1.04 -8.64
C LEU A 27 -2.74 1.16 -7.50
N VAL A 28 -3.26 2.35 -7.27
CA VAL A 28 -4.26 2.64 -6.24
C VAL A 28 -5.60 2.93 -6.89
N LYS A 29 -6.66 2.23 -6.47
CA LYS A 29 -8.02 2.52 -6.87
C LYS A 29 -8.60 3.61 -5.98
N ASP A 30 -9.03 4.70 -6.60
CA ASP A 30 -9.82 5.73 -5.92
C ASP A 30 -11.22 5.17 -5.62
N LEU A 31 -11.64 5.30 -4.37
CA LEU A 31 -12.95 4.84 -3.91
C LEU A 31 -14.08 5.78 -4.32
N ILE A 32 -13.78 7.05 -4.63
CA ILE A 32 -14.76 8.06 -5.00
C ILE A 32 -15.04 7.99 -6.50
N SER A 33 -13.99 8.13 -7.32
CA SER A 33 -14.14 8.09 -8.79
C SER A 33 -14.20 6.67 -9.35
N GLY A 34 -13.60 5.69 -8.67
CA GLY A 34 -13.44 4.33 -9.18
C GLY A 34 -12.26 4.15 -10.14
N GLU A 35 -11.55 5.23 -10.48
CA GLU A 35 -10.39 5.23 -11.38
C GLU A 35 -9.15 4.64 -10.71
N LEU A 36 -8.21 4.19 -11.54
CA LEU A 36 -6.90 3.73 -11.10
C LEU A 36 -5.88 4.86 -11.24
N MET A 37 -5.04 5.03 -10.22
CA MET A 37 -3.96 6.00 -10.19
C MET A 37 -2.64 5.29 -9.88
N GLU A 38 -1.61 5.62 -10.64
CA GLU A 38 -0.25 5.15 -10.40
C GLU A 38 0.47 6.10 -9.46
N LEU A 39 1.02 5.57 -8.36
CA LEU A 39 1.87 6.32 -7.45
C LEU A 39 3.32 5.85 -7.59
N PRO A 40 4.29 6.78 -7.72
CA PRO A 40 5.69 6.42 -7.84
C PRO A 40 6.23 5.84 -6.54
N THR A 41 7.09 4.83 -6.64
CA THR A 41 7.91 4.36 -5.52
C THR A 41 9.24 5.10 -5.46
N VAL A 42 9.96 4.94 -4.36
CA VAL A 42 11.31 5.43 -4.19
C VAL A 42 12.27 4.49 -4.93
N GLU A 43 12.98 5.01 -5.94
CA GLU A 43 13.88 4.23 -6.80
C GLU A 43 14.91 3.38 -6.04
N SER A 44 15.43 3.88 -4.91
CA SER A 44 16.50 3.20 -4.17
C SER A 44 16.06 1.97 -3.38
N ASP A 45 14.79 1.89 -2.97
CA ASP A 45 14.30 0.84 -2.04
C ASP A 45 12.92 0.29 -2.40
N ASN A 46 12.32 0.75 -3.50
CA ASN A 46 11.00 0.34 -3.99
C ASN A 46 9.88 0.49 -2.94
N THR A 47 10.02 1.43 -2.02
CA THR A 47 8.97 1.74 -1.04
C THR A 47 8.06 2.86 -1.54
N LEU A 48 6.83 2.90 -1.04
CA LEU A 48 5.93 4.03 -1.31
C LEU A 48 5.93 4.98 -0.11
N GLY A 49 6.20 6.27 -0.34
CA GLY A 49 6.11 7.28 0.71
C GLY A 49 4.66 7.54 1.15
N LEU A 50 4.42 7.65 2.46
CA LEU A 50 3.15 8.09 3.03
C LEU A 50 2.82 9.52 2.58
N THR A 51 3.82 10.37 2.41
CA THR A 51 3.64 11.72 1.84
C THR A 51 3.10 11.68 0.41
N THR A 52 3.62 10.80 -0.45
CA THR A 52 3.09 10.58 -1.80
C THR A 52 1.63 10.14 -1.75
N LEU A 53 1.30 9.17 -0.89
CA LEU A 53 -0.07 8.68 -0.71
C LEU A 53 -1.01 9.80 -0.25
N THR A 54 -0.64 10.53 0.80
CA THR A 54 -1.48 11.59 1.39
C THR A 54 -1.62 12.82 0.50
N HIS A 55 -0.65 13.09 -0.37
CA HIS A 55 -0.76 14.15 -1.37
C HIS A 55 -1.78 13.79 -2.46
N ALA A 56 -1.77 12.54 -2.94
CA ALA A 56 -2.75 12.05 -3.91
C ALA A 56 -4.13 11.80 -3.29
N PHE A 57 -4.17 11.35 -2.04
CA PHE A 57 -5.38 11.00 -1.29
C PHE A 57 -5.37 11.67 0.08
N PRO A 58 -5.83 12.94 0.18
CA PRO A 58 -5.83 13.69 1.42
C PRO A 58 -6.58 12.99 2.57
N GLY A 59 -5.96 12.96 3.76
CA GLY A 59 -6.55 12.32 4.96
C GLY A 59 -6.38 10.80 5.03
N SER A 60 -5.70 10.20 4.06
CA SER A 60 -5.31 8.80 4.10
C SER A 60 -4.21 8.53 5.12
N HIS A 61 -4.08 7.28 5.54
CA HIS A 61 -2.99 6.85 6.41
C HIS A 61 -2.51 5.42 6.16
N GLY A 62 -3.18 4.68 5.27
CA GLY A 62 -2.86 3.28 5.04
C GLY A 62 -3.26 2.80 3.66
N LEU A 63 -2.76 1.63 3.32
CA LEU A 63 -3.11 0.89 2.11
C LEU A 63 -3.52 -0.53 2.45
N LYS A 64 -4.42 -1.08 1.64
CA LYS A 64 -4.80 -2.48 1.65
C LYS A 64 -5.01 -2.99 0.23
N TYR A 65 -4.89 -4.30 0.04
CA TYR A 65 -5.20 -4.97 -1.22
C TYR A 65 -5.90 -6.30 -0.98
N LYS A 66 -6.45 -6.88 -2.04
CA LYS A 66 -6.98 -8.24 -2.04
C LYS A 66 -5.86 -9.22 -2.38
N THR A 67 -5.65 -10.22 -1.53
CA THR A 67 -4.74 -11.34 -1.82
C THR A 67 -5.37 -12.28 -2.85
N ASP A 68 -4.58 -13.18 -3.40
CA ASP A 68 -5.04 -14.19 -4.37
C ASP A 68 -6.11 -15.12 -3.78
N THR A 69 -6.13 -15.27 -2.45
CA THR A 69 -7.16 -16.01 -1.71
C THR A 69 -8.45 -15.20 -1.46
N GLY A 70 -8.54 -13.97 -1.96
CA GLY A 70 -9.70 -13.08 -1.82
C GLY A 70 -9.81 -12.34 -0.47
N VAL A 71 -8.86 -12.56 0.44
CA VAL A 71 -8.81 -11.88 1.75
C VAL A 71 -8.18 -10.50 1.60
N THR A 72 -8.60 -9.55 2.44
CA THR A 72 -8.02 -8.21 2.45
C THR A 72 -6.79 -8.17 3.35
N ARG A 73 -5.67 -7.65 2.84
CA ARG A 73 -4.41 -7.49 3.58
C ARG A 73 -3.98 -6.03 3.59
N ALA A 74 -3.67 -5.50 4.78
CA ALA A 74 -3.07 -4.18 4.94
C ALA A 74 -1.55 -4.23 4.73
N LEU A 75 -0.94 -3.11 4.34
CA LEU A 75 0.52 -3.00 4.24
C LEU A 75 1.12 -2.52 5.56
N LEU A 76 2.34 -2.99 5.83
CA LEU A 76 3.18 -2.46 6.89
C LEU A 76 3.82 -1.15 6.43
N LEU A 77 3.89 -0.23 7.38
CA LEU A 77 4.82 0.88 7.34
C LEU A 77 6.19 0.47 7.88
N ASP A 78 7.21 1.23 7.52
CA ASP A 78 8.53 1.17 8.12
C ASP A 78 8.50 1.60 9.60
N SER A 79 9.63 1.42 10.29
CA SER A 79 9.74 1.75 11.71
C SER A 79 9.52 3.24 12.01
N THR A 80 9.73 4.11 11.02
CA THR A 80 9.50 5.55 11.16
C THR A 80 8.05 5.96 10.86
N GLY A 81 7.25 5.06 10.29
CA GLY A 81 5.86 5.34 9.90
C GLY A 81 5.72 6.21 8.65
N GLN A 82 6.78 6.34 7.84
CA GLN A 82 6.84 7.25 6.70
C GLN A 82 6.73 6.55 5.35
N LYS A 83 7.00 5.24 5.28
CA LYS A 83 7.07 4.50 4.02
C LYS A 83 6.38 3.15 4.13
N PHE A 84 5.65 2.74 3.09
CA PHE A 84 5.11 1.39 2.96
C PHE A 84 6.14 0.47 2.32
N TYR A 85 6.33 -0.71 2.90
CA TYR A 85 7.12 -1.75 2.26
C TYR A 85 6.33 -2.42 1.13
N PRO A 86 7.01 -2.87 0.06
CA PRO A 86 6.37 -3.73 -0.93
C PRO A 86 5.83 -5.00 -0.26
N PRO A 87 4.64 -5.48 -0.66
CA PRO A 87 4.17 -6.76 -0.19
C PRO A 87 5.04 -7.89 -0.78
N ALA A 88 4.88 -9.11 -0.25
CA ALA A 88 5.52 -10.27 -0.85
C ALA A 88 5.17 -10.39 -2.35
N GLY A 89 6.21 -10.49 -3.19
CA GLY A 89 6.08 -10.51 -4.64
C GLY A 89 6.02 -9.15 -5.33
N GLY A 90 6.20 -8.03 -4.61
CA GLY A 90 6.26 -6.68 -5.19
C GLY A 90 4.88 -6.04 -5.40
N TRP A 91 4.87 -4.88 -6.08
CA TRP A 91 3.65 -4.09 -6.32
C TRP A 91 2.88 -4.58 -7.54
N SER A 92 3.60 -5.08 -8.55
CA SER A 92 3.07 -5.54 -9.81
C SER A 92 1.91 -6.54 -9.67
N GLY A 93 0.89 -6.36 -10.52
CA GLY A 93 -0.31 -7.20 -10.55
C GLY A 93 -1.25 -7.02 -9.35
N LYS A 94 -1.03 -6.01 -8.48
CA LYS A 94 -1.88 -5.73 -7.32
C LYS A 94 -2.53 -4.36 -7.47
N THR A 95 -3.82 -4.30 -7.13
CA THR A 95 -4.56 -3.04 -7.01
C THR A 95 -4.83 -2.77 -5.53
N PHE A 96 -4.40 -1.60 -5.09
CA PHE A 96 -4.51 -1.17 -3.70
C PHE A 96 -5.72 -0.25 -3.51
N THR A 97 -6.14 -0.12 -2.27
CA THR A 97 -7.21 0.77 -1.84
C THR A 97 -6.74 1.50 -0.60
N VAL A 98 -7.06 2.79 -0.55
CA VAL A 98 -6.67 3.68 0.52
C VAL A 98 -7.49 3.41 1.78
N ILE A 99 -6.84 3.53 2.93
CA ILE A 99 -7.47 3.52 4.25
C ILE A 99 -7.48 4.96 4.76
N PHE A 100 -8.68 5.46 5.02
CA PHE A 100 -8.91 6.74 5.68
C PHE A 100 -9.25 6.48 7.15
N ASN A 101 -9.01 7.45 8.02
CA ASN A 101 -9.62 7.42 9.34
C ASN A 101 -11.12 7.54 9.16
N ASN A 102 -11.87 6.53 9.61
CA ASN A 102 -13.26 6.81 9.95
C ASN A 102 -13.18 7.84 11.08
N ALA A 103 -13.66 9.07 10.82
CA ALA A 103 -14.09 9.91 11.91
C ALA A 103 -14.99 9.04 12.81
N PRO A 104 -14.86 9.12 14.15
CA PRO A 104 -15.79 8.41 15.02
C PRO A 104 -17.18 8.78 14.52
N SER A 105 -17.98 7.77 14.16
CA SER A 105 -19.37 7.96 13.78
C SER A 105 -19.95 8.99 14.74
N ALA A 106 -20.54 10.07 14.23
CA ALA A 106 -21.05 11.21 14.98
C ALA A 106 -22.21 10.88 15.96
N ASN A 107 -22.30 9.63 16.42
CA ASN A 107 -23.31 9.07 17.29
C ASN A 107 -22.73 8.43 18.57
N PHE A 108 -21.46 8.65 18.91
CA PHE A 108 -20.98 8.31 20.24
C PHE A 108 -21.48 9.36 21.24
N VAL A 109 -22.75 9.24 21.64
CA VAL A 109 -23.26 9.95 22.81
C VAL A 109 -22.69 9.20 24.02
N PRO A 110 -21.77 9.79 24.81
CA PRO A 110 -21.42 9.15 26.08
C PRO A 110 -22.70 9.05 26.90
N VAL A 111 -23.13 7.82 27.20
CA VAL A 111 -24.13 7.59 28.25
C VAL A 111 -23.50 8.13 29.52
N VAL A 112 -23.88 9.36 29.88
CA VAL A 112 -23.67 9.86 31.23
C VAL A 112 -24.65 9.07 32.08
N SER A 113 -24.15 8.15 32.89
CA SER A 113 -24.97 7.44 33.87
C SER A 113 -25.51 8.48 34.85
N GLU A 114 -26.75 8.90 34.63
CA GLU A 114 -27.45 9.77 35.56
C GLU A 114 -27.65 8.97 36.86
N SER A 115 -26.82 9.26 37.87
CA SER A 115 -27.08 8.76 39.22
C SER A 115 -28.36 9.42 39.71
N VAL A 116 -29.46 8.68 39.61
CA VAL A 116 -30.74 9.05 40.22
C VAL A 116 -30.53 9.14 41.73
N ILE A 117 -30.35 10.36 42.24
CA ILE A 117 -30.42 10.61 43.69
C ILE A 117 -31.90 10.54 44.05
N PRO A 118 -32.35 9.58 44.90
CA PRO A 118 -33.73 9.56 45.33
C PRO A 118 -34.02 10.82 46.15
N LYS A 119 -35.05 11.54 45.73
CA LYS A 119 -35.53 12.76 46.38
C LYS A 119 -36.07 12.39 47.76
N LEU A 120 -35.29 12.66 48.80
CA LEU A 120 -35.76 12.61 50.19
C LEU A 120 -36.93 13.59 50.34
N ARG A 121 -38.15 13.06 50.40
CA ARG A 121 -39.28 13.79 50.97
C ARG A 121 -39.11 13.75 52.49
N SER A 122 -39.01 14.90 53.13
CA SER A 122 -39.35 15.05 54.54
C SER A 122 -40.42 16.12 54.68
N ASN A 123 -41.41 15.77 55.51
CA ASN A 123 -42.65 16.47 55.83
C ASN A 123 -42.45 17.90 56.35
#